data_AF-A0A4W4F972-F1
#
_entry.id   AF-A0A4W4F972-F1
#
_cell.length_a   1.000
_cell.length_b   1.000
_cell.length_c   1.000
_cell.angle_alpha   90.00
_cell.angle_beta   90.00
_cell.angle_gamma   90.00
#
_symmetry.space_group_name_H-M   'P 1'
#
loop_
_entity.id
_entity.type
_entity.pdbx_description
1 polymer ?
#
loop_
_entity_poly.entity_id
_entity_poly.type
_entity_poly.pdbx_seq_one_letter_code
_entity_poly.pdbx_strand_id
1 'polypeptide(L)'
;HISYLIQLFLFIFQVLLPGHVTLSILLSLIKGYLTFHQPSPFDLTTVTMNLTGLDRRIGPYHVHLFPTPELRSPPESACSNNNVGGHWNPFGIDTQASVYPPPSNSTHDFYEVGDLSARHWLLGNMSDFQGSVTDWNLPLFGRNSIVGRSVVLHDNHGNVYDFKKNGLCLFVIKLGARQNRGQQICIELVYGSIF
;
A
#
# COMPACT_ATOMS: atom_id res chain seq x y z
N HIS A 1 2.46 -29.23 22.37
CA HIS A 1 2.03 -29.86 21.11
C HIS A 1 0.98 -29.07 20.35
N ILE A 2 -0.21 -28.81 20.89
CA ILE A 2 -1.32 -28.16 20.16
C ILE A 2 -0.92 -26.82 19.51
N SER A 3 -0.15 -25.96 20.20
CA SER A 3 0.34 -24.69 19.66
C SER A 3 1.10 -24.84 18.33
N TYR A 4 2.00 -25.83 18.21
CA TYR A 4 2.78 -26.03 16.99
C TYR A 4 1.93 -26.52 15.82
N LEU A 5 0.92 -27.36 16.09
CA LEU A 5 -0.03 -27.79 15.06
C LEU A 5 -0.90 -26.62 14.59
N ILE A 6 -1.39 -25.76 15.49
CA ILE A 6 -2.13 -24.55 15.13
C ILE A 6 -1.25 -23.60 14.31
N GLN A 7 0.00 -23.38 14.72
CA GLN A 7 0.90 -22.46 14.05
C GLN A 7 1.33 -22.97 12.67
N LEU A 8 1.58 -24.28 12.53
CA LEU A 8 1.81 -24.93 11.25
C LEU A 8 0.56 -24.89 10.36
N PHE A 9 -0.64 -25.09 10.91
CA PHE A 9 -1.90 -25.05 10.16
C PHE A 9 -2.22 -23.62 9.67
N LEU A 10 -1.99 -22.60 10.49
CA LEU A 10 -2.11 -21.18 10.12
C LEU A 10 -1.08 -20.79 9.05
N PHE A 11 0.17 -21.23 9.19
CA PHE A 11 1.22 -20.99 8.20
C PHE A 11 0.89 -21.66 6.85
N ILE A 12 0.42 -22.92 6.88
CA ILE A 12 -0.07 -23.63 5.69
C ILE A 12 -1.28 -22.90 5.09
N PHE A 13 -2.21 -22.40 5.89
CA PHE A 13 -3.36 -21.62 5.40
C PHE A 13 -2.94 -20.29 4.73
N GLN A 14 -1.96 -19.58 5.29
CA GLN A 14 -1.39 -18.37 4.69
C GLN A 14 -0.61 -18.65 3.40
N VAL A 15 -0.04 -19.85 3.23
CA VAL A 15 0.69 -20.25 2.02
C VAL A 15 -0.24 -20.80 0.92
N LEU A 16 -1.37 -21.42 1.29
CA LEU A 16 -2.30 -22.07 0.35
C LEU A 16 -3.48 -21.19 -0.12
N LEU A 17 -3.84 -20.13 0.61
CA LEU A 17 -4.88 -19.19 0.17
C LEU A 17 -4.28 -18.04 -0.65
N PRO A 18 -4.88 -17.67 -1.80
CA PRO A 18 -4.40 -16.53 -2.58
C PRO A 18 -4.51 -15.22 -1.79
N GLY A 19 -3.38 -14.52 -1.68
CA GLY A 19 -3.26 -13.26 -0.98
C GLY A 19 -3.91 -12.13 -1.77
N HIS A 20 -5.03 -11.63 -1.28
CA HIS A 20 -5.68 -10.44 -1.82
C HIS A 20 -5.64 -9.32 -0.77
N VAL A 21 -5.12 -8.16 -1.14
CA VAL A 21 -5.20 -6.94 -0.33
C VAL A 21 -5.96 -5.87 -1.10
N THR A 22 -7.10 -5.46 -0.56
CA THR A 22 -7.91 -4.39 -1.14
C THR A 22 -7.72 -3.11 -0.32
N LEU A 23 -7.26 -2.04 -0.97
CA LEU A 23 -7.26 -0.68 -0.43
C LEU A 23 -8.44 0.08 -1.08
N SER A 24 -9.60 0.15 -0.43
CA SER A 24 -10.73 0.93 -0.96
C SER A 24 -10.62 2.40 -0.53
N ILE A 25 -10.32 3.29 -1.48
CA ILE A 25 -10.13 4.72 -1.23
C ILE A 25 -11.48 5.43 -1.34
N LEU A 26 -12.08 5.74 -0.19
CA LEU A 26 -13.32 6.52 -0.11
C LEU A 26 -13.08 7.80 0.71
N LEU A 27 -12.67 8.86 0.02
CA LEU A 27 -12.54 10.22 0.56
C LEU A 27 -13.72 11.07 0.08
N SER A 28 -13.97 12.20 0.73
CA SER A 28 -15.06 13.10 0.32
C SER A 28 -14.78 13.81 -1.02
N LEU A 29 -13.52 13.86 -1.47
CA LEU A 29 -13.12 14.32 -2.81
C LEU A 29 -12.71 13.15 -3.73
N ILE A 30 -11.73 12.33 -3.31
CA ILE A 30 -11.21 11.21 -4.14
C ILE A 30 -11.97 9.91 -3.86
N LYS A 31 -12.38 9.21 -4.91
CA LYS A 31 -13.10 7.92 -4.80
C LYS A 31 -12.47 6.84 -5.68
N GLY A 32 -12.42 5.62 -5.18
CA GLY A 32 -12.00 4.44 -5.95
C GLY A 32 -11.30 3.38 -5.10
N TYR A 33 -10.24 2.77 -5.63
CA TYR A 33 -9.46 1.73 -4.97
C TYR A 33 -8.04 1.60 -5.54
N LEU A 34 -7.16 1.01 -4.72
CA LEU A 34 -5.86 0.47 -5.08
C LEU A 34 -5.83 -0.98 -4.55
N THR A 35 -5.56 -1.96 -5.39
CA THR A 35 -5.62 -3.37 -5.01
C THR A 35 -4.28 -4.01 -5.31
N PHE A 36 -3.77 -4.80 -4.36
CA PHE A 36 -2.59 -5.63 -4.52
C PHE A 36 -3.01 -7.10 -4.44
N HIS A 37 -2.69 -7.89 -5.46
CA HIS A 37 -3.08 -9.29 -5.53
C HIS A 37 -1.87 -10.17 -5.87
N GLN A 38 -1.56 -11.12 -4.99
CA GLN A 38 -0.46 -12.07 -5.14
C GLN A 38 -1.00 -13.49 -4.84
N PRO A 39 -1.25 -14.34 -5.84
CA PRO A 39 -1.87 -15.65 -5.65
C PRO A 39 -1.11 -16.62 -4.73
N SER A 40 0.20 -16.44 -4.54
CA SER A 40 1.01 -17.19 -3.59
C SER A 40 2.31 -16.42 -3.29
N PRO A 41 3.13 -16.85 -2.31
CA PRO A 41 4.45 -16.28 -2.07
C PRO A 41 5.43 -16.34 -3.27
N PHE A 42 5.11 -17.13 -4.31
CA PHE A 42 5.96 -17.34 -5.49
C PHE A 42 5.47 -16.59 -6.74
N ASP A 43 4.27 -16.01 -6.69
CA ASP A 43 3.69 -15.25 -7.80
C ASP A 43 4.09 -13.77 -7.74
N LEU A 44 3.96 -13.06 -8.86
CA LEU A 44 4.16 -11.60 -8.90
C LEU A 44 2.91 -10.86 -8.40
N THR A 45 3.09 -9.68 -7.82
CA THR A 45 1.97 -8.88 -7.29
C THR A 45 1.35 -8.06 -8.42
N THR A 46 0.07 -8.28 -8.71
CA THR A 46 -0.71 -7.39 -9.57
C THR A 46 -1.17 -6.19 -8.78
N VAL A 47 -0.86 -4.98 -9.24
CA VAL A 47 -1.31 -3.71 -8.70
C VAL A 47 -2.39 -3.15 -9.64
N THR A 48 -3.61 -2.94 -9.13
CA THR A 48 -4.72 -2.37 -9.90
C THR A 48 -5.25 -1.13 -9.20
N MET A 49 -5.27 0.00 -9.90
CA MET A 49 -5.75 1.28 -9.38
C MET A 49 -6.94 1.79 -10.21
N ASN A 50 -7.93 2.35 -9.53
CA ASN A 50 -8.97 3.18 -10.13
C ASN A 50 -9.22 4.32 -9.15
N LEU A 51 -8.98 5.57 -9.53
CA LEU A 51 -9.18 6.76 -8.70
C LEU A 51 -9.91 7.82 -9.53
N THR A 52 -10.82 8.53 -8.89
CA THR A 52 -11.59 9.63 -9.47
C THR A 52 -11.56 10.83 -8.53
N GLY A 53 -11.65 12.05 -9.06
CA GLY A 53 -11.60 13.28 -8.26
C GLY A 53 -10.21 13.63 -7.70
N LEU A 54 -9.14 13.19 -8.38
CA LEU A 54 -7.75 13.57 -8.09
C LEU A 54 -7.48 15.07 -8.33
N ASP A 55 -8.25 15.73 -9.18
CA ASP A 55 -8.22 17.19 -9.43
C ASP A 55 -6.82 17.77 -9.78
N ARG A 56 -5.88 16.95 -10.27
CA ARG A 56 -4.45 17.30 -10.44
C ARG A 56 -3.76 17.73 -9.15
N ARG A 57 -4.24 17.22 -8.00
CA ARG A 57 -3.75 17.56 -6.67
C ARG A 57 -2.71 16.56 -6.15
N ILE A 58 -2.94 15.27 -6.39
CA ILE A 58 -2.10 14.17 -5.90
C ILE A 58 -0.93 13.92 -6.85
N GLY A 59 0.28 13.92 -6.31
CA GLY A 59 1.52 13.66 -7.02
C GLY A 59 2.04 12.23 -6.78
N PRO A 60 3.12 12.05 -6.02
CA PRO A 60 3.68 10.73 -5.72
C PRO A 60 2.91 10.00 -4.62
N TYR A 61 3.17 8.70 -4.46
CA TYR A 61 2.56 7.87 -3.42
C TYR A 61 3.43 6.66 -3.08
N HIS A 62 3.51 6.38 -1.78
CA HIS A 62 4.48 5.44 -1.25
C HIS A 62 3.86 4.50 -0.21
N VAL A 63 4.40 3.29 -0.09
CA VAL A 63 4.21 2.45 1.11
C VAL A 63 5.20 2.93 2.18
N HIS A 64 4.73 3.18 3.40
CA HIS A 64 5.57 3.62 4.53
C HIS A 64 5.88 2.47 5.51
N LEU A 65 6.73 2.70 6.51
CA LEU A 65 7.13 1.66 7.47
C LEU A 65 5.96 1.13 8.30
N PHE A 66 5.11 2.01 8.85
CA PHE A 66 4.16 1.68 9.92
C PHE A 66 2.71 1.84 9.48
N PRO A 67 1.75 1.17 10.13
CA PRO A 67 0.32 1.46 9.96
C PRO A 67 0.00 2.88 10.45
N THR A 68 -1.03 3.49 9.86
CA THR A 68 -1.60 4.75 10.35
C THR A 68 -2.17 4.58 11.77
N PRO A 69 -1.97 5.53 12.71
CA PRO A 69 -2.51 5.44 14.07
C PRO A 69 -4.03 5.32 14.10
N GLU A 70 -4.56 4.49 15.00
CA GLU A 70 -6.00 4.35 15.21
C GLU A 70 -6.60 5.59 15.91
N LEU A 71 -7.02 6.59 15.11
CA LEU A 71 -7.94 7.69 15.44
C LEU A 71 -7.61 8.61 16.64
N ARG A 72 -6.56 8.33 17.42
CA ARG A 72 -6.19 9.06 18.65
C ARG A 72 -5.21 10.23 18.43
N SER A 73 -4.53 10.27 17.29
CA SER A 73 -3.70 11.41 16.90
C SER A 73 -4.56 12.50 16.26
N PRO A 74 -4.22 13.80 16.37
CA PRO A 74 -4.84 14.85 15.56
C PRO A 74 -4.83 14.45 14.08
N PRO A 75 -5.95 14.56 13.33
CA PRO A 75 -6.04 14.05 11.96
C PRO A 75 -4.93 14.54 11.02
N GLU A 76 -4.56 15.82 11.19
CA GLU A 76 -3.50 16.56 10.47
C GLU A 76 -2.10 15.94 10.70
N SER A 77 -1.92 15.20 11.80
CA SER A 77 -0.65 14.55 12.15
C SER A 77 -0.59 13.06 11.82
N ALA A 78 -1.72 12.39 11.61
CA ALA A 78 -1.80 10.92 11.50
C ALA A 78 -0.95 10.35 10.35
N CYS A 79 -0.82 11.12 9.27
CA CYS A 79 0.02 10.85 8.11
C CYS A 79 1.52 11.16 8.26
N SER A 80 1.91 11.92 9.29
CA SER A 80 3.27 12.49 9.34
C SER A 80 4.33 11.40 9.44
N ASN A 81 5.54 11.68 8.95
CA ASN A 81 6.67 10.74 9.04
C ASN A 81 6.98 10.30 10.48
N ASN A 82 6.57 11.08 11.50
CA ASN A 82 6.66 10.71 12.91
C ASN A 82 5.72 9.55 13.31
N ASN A 83 4.61 9.37 12.59
CA ASN A 83 3.60 8.35 12.85
C ASN A 83 3.71 7.14 11.90
N VAL A 84 3.87 7.36 10.59
CA VAL A 84 3.98 6.28 9.59
C VAL A 84 5.43 5.86 9.30
N GLY A 85 6.42 6.62 9.76
CA GLY A 85 7.83 6.43 9.42
C GLY A 85 8.17 6.95 8.01
N GLY A 86 9.38 6.64 7.55
CA GLY A 86 9.78 6.89 6.15
C GLY A 86 9.16 5.89 5.17
N HIS A 87 9.66 5.91 3.92
CA HIS A 87 9.25 4.96 2.88
C HIS A 87 9.74 3.54 3.18
N TRP A 88 9.00 2.54 2.71
CA TRP A 88 9.34 1.15 2.89
C TRP A 88 10.52 0.73 1.99
N ASN A 89 11.72 0.79 2.54
CA ASN A 89 12.97 0.53 1.83
C ASN A 89 13.80 -0.57 2.53
N PRO A 90 13.39 -1.86 2.45
CA PRO A 90 14.07 -2.97 3.12
C PRO A 90 15.46 -3.31 2.55
N PHE A 91 15.79 -2.79 1.37
CA PHE A 91 17.05 -3.05 0.68
C PHE A 91 18.06 -1.89 0.78
N GLY A 92 17.67 -0.76 1.38
CA GLY A 92 18.57 0.39 1.57
C GLY A 92 18.95 1.09 0.27
N ILE A 93 18.01 1.18 -0.68
CA ILE A 93 18.20 1.94 -1.93
C ILE A 93 18.49 3.40 -1.59
N ASP A 94 19.59 3.94 -2.13
CA ASP A 94 19.98 5.34 -1.91
C ASP A 94 19.12 6.29 -2.76
N THR A 95 18.13 6.91 -2.12
CA THR A 95 17.25 7.90 -2.74
C THR A 95 17.89 9.28 -2.88
N GLN A 96 19.09 9.51 -2.34
CA GLN A 96 19.84 10.75 -2.47
C GLN A 96 20.88 10.69 -3.59
N ALA A 97 21.13 9.50 -4.15
CA ALA A 97 21.95 9.33 -5.33
C ALA A 97 21.34 10.10 -6.52
N SER A 98 22.19 10.75 -7.33
CA SER A 98 21.75 11.52 -8.50
C SER A 98 21.09 10.68 -9.62
N VAL A 99 21.12 9.35 -9.48
CA VAL A 99 20.45 8.39 -10.36
C VAL A 99 19.07 8.00 -9.85
N TYR A 100 18.61 8.50 -8.68
CA TYR A 100 17.27 8.22 -8.16
C TYR A 100 16.27 9.35 -8.50
N PRO A 101 15.04 9.03 -8.96
CA PRO A 101 14.58 7.71 -9.36
C PRO A 101 15.29 7.21 -10.64
N PRO A 102 15.55 5.90 -10.76
CA PRO A 102 16.30 5.35 -11.88
C PRO A 102 15.57 5.53 -13.21
N PRO A 103 16.29 5.51 -14.36
CA PRO A 103 15.71 5.72 -15.68
C PRO A 103 14.50 4.82 -15.95
N SER A 104 13.57 5.30 -16.79
CA SER A 104 12.42 4.49 -17.21
C SER A 104 12.86 3.15 -17.80
N ASN A 105 12.09 2.10 -17.50
CA ASN A 105 12.39 0.69 -17.80
C ASN A 105 13.59 0.08 -17.03
N SER A 106 14.07 0.72 -15.95
CA SER A 106 14.95 0.05 -14.98
C SER A 106 14.22 -1.11 -14.29
N THR A 107 14.95 -2.12 -13.85
CA THR A 107 14.36 -3.25 -13.12
C THR A 107 13.86 -2.81 -11.74
N HIS A 108 12.81 -3.47 -11.23
CA HIS A 108 12.05 -2.97 -10.07
C HIS A 108 12.84 -2.99 -8.74
N ASP A 109 14.00 -3.65 -8.71
CA ASP A 109 14.97 -3.69 -7.60
C ASP A 109 15.80 -2.39 -7.45
N PHE A 110 15.86 -1.52 -8.46
CA PHE A 110 16.48 -0.20 -8.34
C PHE A 110 15.61 0.87 -7.64
N TYR A 111 14.37 0.52 -7.29
CA TYR A 111 13.42 1.41 -6.60
C TYR A 111 13.24 0.96 -5.14
N GLU A 112 12.96 1.90 -4.23
CA GLU A 112 12.45 1.52 -2.90
C GLU A 112 11.22 0.61 -3.06
N VAL A 113 11.08 -0.43 -2.23
CA VAL A 113 9.91 -1.35 -2.30
C VAL A 113 8.59 -0.58 -2.16
N GLY A 114 8.60 0.50 -1.38
CA GLY A 114 7.46 1.38 -1.20
C GLY A 114 7.25 2.43 -2.29
N ASP A 115 8.20 2.74 -3.17
CA ASP A 115 8.04 3.82 -4.16
C ASP A 115 7.30 3.34 -5.41
N LEU A 116 5.97 3.31 -5.29
CA LEU A 116 5.05 2.91 -6.35
C LEU A 116 4.94 3.99 -7.43
N SER A 117 5.07 5.26 -7.07
CA SER A 117 4.95 6.39 -8.01
C SER A 117 6.11 6.48 -9.00
N ALA A 118 7.36 6.31 -8.55
CA ALA A 118 8.52 6.34 -9.45
C ALA A 118 8.60 5.08 -10.33
N ARG A 119 8.09 3.95 -9.83
CA ARG A 119 8.12 2.65 -10.51
C ARG A 119 7.01 2.48 -11.54
N HIS A 120 5.81 3.00 -11.27
CA HIS A 120 4.61 2.76 -12.11
C HIS A 120 4.04 4.02 -12.73
N TRP A 121 3.33 4.84 -11.94
CA TRP A 121 2.57 5.98 -12.43
C TRP A 121 2.63 7.13 -11.44
N LEU A 122 2.98 8.32 -11.92
CA LEU A 122 2.88 9.58 -11.16
C LEU A 122 1.51 10.22 -11.41
N LEU A 123 0.76 10.56 -10.35
CA LEU A 123 -0.62 11.04 -10.47
C LEU A 123 -0.74 12.55 -10.76
N GLY A 124 0.37 13.30 -10.70
CA GLY A 124 0.44 14.76 -10.50
C GLY A 124 -0.29 15.67 -11.49
N ASN A 125 -0.83 15.15 -12.59
CA ASN A 125 -1.58 15.92 -13.59
C ASN A 125 -2.94 15.30 -13.97
N MET A 126 -3.39 14.28 -13.22
CA MET A 126 -4.58 13.49 -13.52
C MET A 126 -5.81 14.03 -12.77
N SER A 127 -6.97 14.11 -13.43
CA SER A 127 -8.26 14.29 -12.75
C SER A 127 -8.78 12.96 -12.19
N ASP A 128 -8.55 11.89 -12.94
CA ASP A 128 -8.98 10.53 -12.69
C ASP A 128 -7.92 9.61 -13.30
N PHE A 129 -7.76 8.42 -12.74
CA PHE A 129 -6.77 7.44 -13.20
C PHE A 129 -7.33 6.02 -13.11
N GLN A 130 -7.06 5.20 -14.11
CA GLN A 130 -7.29 3.76 -14.04
C GLN A 130 -6.12 3.02 -14.70
N GLY A 131 -5.59 2.01 -14.01
CA GLY A 131 -4.46 1.23 -14.48
C GLY A 131 -4.34 -0.12 -13.80
N SER A 132 -3.63 -1.04 -14.44
CA SER A 132 -3.20 -2.29 -13.82
C SER A 132 -1.80 -2.65 -14.33
N VAL A 133 -0.92 -3.07 -13.42
CA VAL A 133 0.48 -3.40 -13.70
C VAL A 133 0.92 -4.59 -12.84
N THR A 134 1.92 -5.33 -13.29
CA THR A 134 2.57 -6.39 -12.50
C THR A 134 3.83 -5.84 -11.87
N ASP A 135 3.93 -5.92 -10.54
CA ASP A 135 5.11 -5.52 -9.79
C ASP A 135 5.92 -6.76 -9.34
N TRP A 136 7.19 -6.75 -9.72
CA TRP A 136 8.18 -7.79 -9.47
C TRP A 136 8.88 -7.64 -8.10
N ASN A 137 8.74 -6.50 -7.44
CA ASN A 137 9.42 -6.17 -6.19
C ASN A 137 8.44 -5.54 -5.16
N LEU A 138 7.25 -6.14 -5.01
CA LEU A 138 6.21 -5.67 -4.09
C LEU A 138 5.47 -6.85 -3.40
N PRO A 139 6.15 -7.61 -2.53
CA PRO A 139 5.57 -8.83 -1.96
C PRO A 139 4.43 -8.52 -0.96
N LEU A 140 3.43 -9.40 -0.94
CA LEU A 140 2.39 -9.50 0.11
C LEU A 140 2.73 -10.57 1.16
N PHE A 141 3.75 -11.39 0.91
CA PHE A 141 4.21 -12.46 1.81
C PHE A 141 5.65 -12.26 2.28
N GLY A 142 6.02 -12.96 3.35
CA GLY A 142 7.39 -12.98 3.89
C GLY A 142 7.82 -11.68 4.59
N ARG A 143 9.09 -11.62 4.98
CA ARG A 143 9.66 -10.52 5.81
C ARG A 143 9.51 -9.14 5.17
N ASN A 144 9.56 -9.07 3.84
CA ASN A 144 9.52 -7.79 3.13
C ASN A 144 8.11 -7.33 2.75
N SER A 145 7.07 -8.04 3.23
CA SER A 145 5.68 -7.77 2.89
C SER A 145 5.26 -6.32 3.16
N ILE A 146 4.41 -5.79 2.27
CA ILE A 146 3.71 -4.52 2.47
C ILE A 146 2.45 -4.65 3.34
N VAL A 147 2.01 -5.87 3.67
CA VAL A 147 0.88 -6.11 4.58
C VAL A 147 1.20 -5.54 5.97
N GLY A 148 0.21 -4.89 6.58
CA GLY A 148 0.34 -4.21 7.88
C GLY A 148 0.93 -2.80 7.81
N ARG A 149 1.37 -2.34 6.64
CA ARG A 149 1.90 -0.97 6.41
C ARG A 149 0.83 -0.01 5.90
N SER A 150 1.12 1.28 5.84
CA SER A 150 0.25 2.28 5.20
C SER A 150 0.69 2.63 3.78
N VAL A 151 -0.27 2.98 2.91
CA VAL A 151 -0.01 3.77 1.69
C VAL A 151 -0.30 5.25 1.99
N VAL A 152 0.58 6.15 1.55
CA VAL A 152 0.44 7.61 1.68
C VAL A 152 0.40 8.23 0.29
N LEU A 153 -0.57 9.14 0.08
CA LEU A 153 -0.65 9.98 -1.12
C LEU A 153 -0.06 11.37 -0.81
N HIS A 154 0.81 11.87 -1.68
CA HIS A 154 1.47 13.17 -1.53
C HIS A 154 0.89 14.20 -2.49
N ASP A 155 1.14 15.48 -2.23
CA ASP A 155 0.88 16.58 -3.16
C ASP A 155 1.96 16.68 -4.25
N ASN A 156 1.66 17.48 -5.27
CA ASN A 156 2.59 17.77 -6.36
C ASN A 156 3.89 18.47 -5.91
N HIS A 157 3.96 18.91 -4.65
CA HIS A 157 5.14 19.52 -4.04
C HIS A 157 5.91 18.53 -3.15
N GLY A 158 5.49 17.27 -3.08
CA GLY A 158 6.10 16.20 -2.27
C GLY A 158 5.70 16.22 -0.80
N ASN A 159 4.91 17.20 -0.36
CA ASN A 159 4.34 17.17 0.99
C ASN A 159 3.34 16.02 1.08
N VAL A 160 3.13 15.48 2.27
CA VAL A 160 1.96 14.64 2.55
C VAL A 160 0.70 15.40 2.12
N TYR A 161 -0.19 14.80 1.32
CA TYR A 161 -1.41 15.50 0.91
C TYR A 161 -2.39 15.56 2.07
N ASP A 162 -2.29 16.61 2.88
CA ASP A 162 -3.26 16.84 3.92
C ASP A 162 -4.54 17.44 3.32
N PHE A 163 -5.54 16.59 3.09
CA PHE A 163 -6.88 17.05 2.72
C PHE A 163 -7.58 17.84 3.86
N LYS A 164 -6.96 18.13 5.04
CA LYS A 164 -7.61 18.73 6.24
C LYS A 164 -8.26 20.10 6.06
N LYS A 165 -9.09 20.38 7.07
CA LYS A 165 -10.57 20.28 6.95
C LYS A 165 -11.07 18.82 6.71
N ASN A 166 -10.72 18.15 5.60
CA ASN A 166 -11.16 16.78 5.23
C ASN A 166 -10.06 15.66 5.13
N GLY A 167 -8.89 15.81 5.76
CA GLY A 167 -7.70 14.94 5.64
C GLY A 167 -7.79 13.58 6.29
N LEU A 168 -7.18 12.62 5.59
CA LEU A 168 -7.12 11.21 5.92
C LEU A 168 -6.02 10.57 5.04
N CYS A 169 -4.86 10.26 5.62
CA CYS A 169 -4.13 9.10 5.11
C CYS A 169 -4.84 7.87 5.62
N LEU A 170 -5.15 6.99 4.70
CA LEU A 170 -5.53 5.63 4.99
C LEU A 170 -5.03 4.83 3.77
N PHE A 171 -4.68 3.57 3.91
CA PHE A 171 -5.12 2.65 4.94
C PHE A 171 -4.00 1.67 5.29
N VAL A 172 -4.17 0.98 6.42
CA VAL A 172 -3.41 -0.24 6.69
C VAL A 172 -3.72 -1.26 5.59
N ILE A 173 -2.67 -1.75 4.94
CA ILE A 173 -2.69 -2.80 3.91
C ILE A 173 -3.08 -4.11 4.61
N LYS A 174 -4.39 -4.40 4.70
CA LYS A 174 -4.95 -5.60 5.34
C LYS A 174 -5.16 -6.72 4.32
N LEU A 175 -4.78 -7.94 4.68
CA LEU A 175 -5.19 -9.15 3.94
C LEU A 175 -6.71 -9.33 4.04
N GLY A 176 -7.35 -9.60 2.91
CA GLY A 176 -8.78 -9.90 2.80
C GLY A 176 -9.03 -11.16 1.97
N ALA A 177 -10.16 -11.81 2.20
CA ALA A 177 -10.59 -12.92 1.35
C ALA A 177 -11.32 -12.39 0.10
N ARG A 178 -11.10 -13.04 -1.04
CA ARG A 178 -11.77 -12.70 -2.32
C ARG A 178 -13.28 -12.88 -2.21
N GLN A 179 -14.04 -11.80 -2.33
CA GLN A 179 -15.50 -11.87 -2.41
C GLN A 179 -15.97 -12.01 -3.87
N ASN A 180 -16.94 -12.89 -4.12
CA ASN A 180 -17.59 -12.99 -5.43
C ASN A 180 -18.46 -11.74 -5.70
N ARG A 181 -18.59 -11.37 -6.98
CA ARG A 181 -19.27 -10.13 -7.43
C ARG A 181 -20.65 -9.97 -6.77
N GLY A 182 -20.87 -8.85 -6.08
CA GLY A 182 -22.22 -8.43 -5.64
C GLY A 182 -22.32 -7.90 -4.21
N GLN A 183 -21.33 -8.13 -3.35
CA GLN A 183 -21.29 -7.57 -2.00
C GLN A 183 -19.90 -7.00 -1.71
N GLN A 184 -19.88 -5.91 -0.96
CA GLN A 184 -18.68 -5.24 -0.47
C GLN A 184 -18.62 -5.42 1.05
N ILE A 185 -18.35 -6.65 1.49
CA ILE A 185 -18.05 -6.94 2.89
C ILE A 185 -16.56 -6.64 3.08
N CYS A 186 -16.26 -5.48 3.66
CA CYS A 186 -14.98 -5.27 4.31
C CYS A 186 -14.90 -6.26 5.48
N ILE A 187 -14.34 -7.45 5.24
CA ILE A 187 -14.01 -8.37 6.33
C ILE A 187 -12.90 -7.69 7.11
N GLU A 188 -13.28 -7.07 8.20
CA GLU A 188 -12.36 -6.48 9.15
C GLU A 188 -11.66 -7.61 9.90
N LEU A 189 -10.66 -8.21 9.26
CA LEU A 189 -9.69 -9.07 9.94
C LEU A 189 -8.84 -8.18 10.85
N VAL A 190 -9.40 -7.89 12.02
CA VAL A 190 -8.63 -7.56 13.22
C VAL A 190 -7.80 -8.80 13.55
N TYR A 191 -6.63 -8.92 12.92
CA TYR A 191 -5.57 -9.75 13.46
C TYR A 191 -5.10 -9.07 14.74
N GLY A 192 -5.74 -9.45 15.85
CA GLY A 192 -5.27 -9.13 17.18
C GLY A 192 -3.83 -9.58 17.37
N SER A 193 -3.09 -8.83 18.16
CA SER A 193 -1.66 -8.94 18.39
C SER A 193 -1.19 -10.38 18.63
N ILE A 194 -0.38 -10.89 17.70
CA ILE A 194 0.52 -12.05 17.85
C ILE A 194 1.74 -11.72 16.96
N PHE A 195 2.81 -11.08 17.43
CA PHE A 195 3.34 -10.92 18.79
C PHE A 195 3.54 -9.43 19.16
#